data_AF-A0AA88XR11-F1
#
_entry.id   AF-A0AA88XR11-F1
#
_cell.length_a   1.000
_cell.length_b   1.000
_cell.length_c   1.000
_cell.angle_alpha   90.00
_cell.angle_beta   90.00
_cell.angle_gamma   90.00
#
_symmetry.space_group_name_H-M   'P 1'
#
loop_
_entity.id
_entity.type
_entity.pdbx_description
1 polymer ?
#
loop_
_entity_poly.entity_id
_entity_poly.type
_entity_poly.pdbx_seq_one_letter_code
_entity_poly.pdbx_strand_id
1 'polypeptide(L)'
;MRLYRLLYSASRVTKPSTNWADFQKNLPEAVSKEFKEFIASSQAIATSVSSKSETKPPIDFDFYRQRLSDPKFVDMLEKQYNDVQVPYPEDTEGIEQKISAAWDAEIEQLTMLPRYEDMTQEMLYYYFPESMNRKSEYPHTVKVNKLQNDPGLKQFMTFKSWNITKKVPPPVGEGESK
;
A
#
# COMPACT_ATOMS: atom_id res chain seq x y z
N MET A 1 -23.97 10.58 -29.24
CA MET A 1 -23.30 9.36 -28.72
C MET A 1 -21.88 9.74 -28.33
N ARG A 2 -21.59 9.69 -27.02
CA ARG A 2 -20.41 10.22 -26.32
C ARG A 2 -19.12 9.50 -26.73
N LEU A 3 -18.15 10.26 -27.24
CA LEU A 3 -16.79 10.43 -26.70
C LEU A 3 -16.16 9.26 -25.90
N TYR A 4 -16.06 8.06 -26.46
CA TYR A 4 -15.28 6.95 -25.88
C TYR A 4 -13.85 6.81 -26.45
N ARG A 5 -13.28 7.87 -27.04
CA ARG A 5 -11.99 7.76 -27.74
C ARG A 5 -10.97 8.87 -27.49
N LEU A 6 -11.02 9.50 -26.31
CA LEU A 6 -9.99 10.48 -25.88
C LEU A 6 -9.36 10.20 -24.50
N LEU A 7 -9.73 9.12 -23.81
CA LEU A 7 -9.11 8.76 -22.52
C LEU A 7 -8.00 7.69 -22.68
N TYR A 8 -7.28 7.72 -23.81
CA TYR A 8 -6.10 6.88 -24.05
C TYR A 8 -4.87 7.68 -24.53
N SER A 9 -4.90 9.01 -24.42
CA SER A 9 -3.81 9.91 -24.86
C SER A 9 -3.08 10.58 -23.68
N ALA A 10 -2.60 9.78 -22.73
CA ALA A 10 -1.61 10.22 -21.74
C ALA A 10 -0.72 9.07 -21.25
N SER A 11 -0.47 8.06 -22.09
CA SER A 11 0.39 6.91 -21.78
C SER A 11 1.91 7.24 -21.76
N ARG A 12 2.27 8.45 -21.30
CA ARG A 12 3.64 8.91 -21.02
C ARG A 12 3.76 9.76 -19.75
N VAL A 13 2.72 9.82 -18.93
CA VAL A 13 2.88 10.14 -17.51
C VAL A 13 2.98 8.77 -16.85
N THR A 14 4.14 8.52 -16.25
CA THR A 14 4.49 7.42 -15.33
C THR A 14 3.26 6.64 -14.85
N LYS A 15 3.26 5.31 -15.03
CA LYS A 15 2.33 4.44 -14.29
C LYS A 15 2.30 4.95 -12.85
N PRO A 16 1.11 5.24 -12.25
CA PRO A 16 1.10 5.61 -10.84
C PRO A 16 1.91 4.54 -10.10
N SER A 17 2.88 4.97 -9.28
CA SER A 17 3.82 4.06 -8.60
C SER A 17 3.09 2.97 -7.81
N THR A 18 1.85 3.25 -7.42
CA THR A 18 0.97 2.34 -6.69
C THR A 18 -0.28 2.00 -7.50
N ASN A 19 -0.50 0.69 -7.73
CA ASN A 19 -1.71 0.18 -8.36
C ASN A 19 -2.80 -0.09 -7.31
N TRP A 20 -3.59 0.93 -7.00
CA TRP A 20 -4.66 0.86 -5.99
C TRP A 20 -5.77 -0.13 -6.33
N ALA A 21 -6.04 -0.35 -7.61
CA ALA A 21 -7.08 -1.26 -8.06
C ALA A 21 -6.71 -2.73 -7.80
N ASP A 22 -5.45 -3.10 -8.00
CA ASP A 22 -4.98 -4.45 -7.68
C ASP A 22 -4.86 -4.65 -6.17
N PHE A 23 -4.47 -3.63 -5.42
CA PHE A 23 -4.47 -3.68 -3.96
C PHE A 23 -5.87 -3.90 -3.39
N GLN A 24 -6.88 -3.21 -3.92
CA GLN A 24 -8.27 -3.37 -3.49
C GLN A 24 -8.82 -4.80 -3.71
N LYS A 25 -8.36 -5.52 -4.74
CA LYS A 25 -8.81 -6.90 -5.00
C LYS A 25 -8.29 -7.90 -3.96
N ASN A 26 -7.14 -7.62 -3.36
CA ASN A 26 -6.48 -8.51 -2.41
C ASN A 26 -6.85 -8.20 -0.96
N LEU A 27 -7.55 -7.10 -0.70
CA LEU A 27 -7.95 -6.68 0.64
C LEU A 27 -9.19 -7.45 1.14
N PRO A 28 -9.21 -7.84 2.42
CA PRO A 28 -10.43 -8.31 3.07
C PRO A 28 -11.55 -7.26 3.02
N GLU A 29 -12.80 -7.71 2.91
CA GLU A 29 -13.96 -6.81 2.83
C GLU A 29 -14.12 -5.93 4.08
N ALA A 30 -13.72 -6.43 5.25
CA ALA A 30 -13.78 -5.71 6.53
C ALA A 30 -13.00 -4.38 6.52
N VAL A 31 -11.84 -4.34 5.85
CA VAL A 31 -10.98 -3.15 5.77
C VAL A 31 -11.26 -2.28 4.55
N SER A 32 -12.20 -2.68 3.69
CA SER A 32 -12.50 -1.98 2.43
C SER A 32 -13.00 -0.55 2.64
N LYS A 33 -13.68 -0.29 3.77
CA LYS A 33 -14.17 1.05 4.14
C LYS A 33 -13.00 1.96 4.51
N GLU A 34 -12.16 1.53 5.44
CA GLU A 34 -10.97 2.28 5.89
C GLU A 34 -10.01 2.52 4.73
N PHE A 35 -9.84 1.54 3.85
CA PHE A 35 -9.02 1.69 2.65
C PHE A 35 -9.56 2.80 1.73
N LYS A 36 -10.88 2.88 1.50
CA LYS A 36 -11.47 3.95 0.68
C LYS A 36 -11.25 5.33 1.31
N GLU A 37 -11.37 5.43 2.64
CA GLU A 37 -11.14 6.68 3.38
C GLU A 37 -9.67 7.12 3.31
N PHE A 38 -8.74 6.17 3.41
CA PHE A 38 -7.30 6.41 3.22
C PHE A 38 -6.99 6.91 1.81
N ILE A 39 -7.51 6.25 0.78
CA ILE A 39 -7.32 6.68 -0.61
C ILE A 39 -7.89 8.08 -0.83
N ALA A 40 -9.08 8.37 -0.32
CA ALA A 40 -9.69 9.70 -0.42
C ALA A 40 -8.79 10.77 0.23
N SER A 41 -8.24 10.50 1.41
CA SER A 41 -7.33 11.40 2.12
C SER A 41 -6.05 11.63 1.32
N SER A 42 -5.45 10.57 0.78
CA SER A 42 -4.22 10.66 -0.03
C SER A 42 -4.44 11.51 -1.30
N GLN A 43 -5.57 11.31 -1.99
CA GLN A 43 -5.91 12.06 -3.20
C GLN A 43 -6.26 13.51 -2.89
N ALA A 44 -6.92 13.79 -1.77
CA ALA A 44 -7.21 15.14 -1.32
C ALA A 44 -5.91 15.94 -1.09
N ILE A 45 -4.93 15.32 -0.43
CA ILE A 45 -3.61 15.92 -0.22
C ILE A 45 -2.90 16.16 -1.56
N ALA A 46 -2.81 15.14 -2.42
CA ALA A 46 -2.15 15.27 -3.72
C ALA A 46 -2.77 16.39 -4.59
N THR A 47 -4.10 16.46 -4.60
CA THR A 47 -4.84 17.52 -5.30
C THR A 47 -4.53 18.89 -4.69
N SER A 48 -4.55 19.02 -3.36
CA SER A 48 -4.27 20.27 -2.67
C SER A 48 -2.85 20.79 -2.95
N VAL A 49 -1.86 19.89 -3.01
CA VAL A 49 -0.47 20.23 -3.31
C VAL A 49 -0.34 20.67 -4.77
N SER A 50 -0.91 19.91 -5.71
CA SER A 50 -0.87 20.24 -7.14
C SER A 50 -1.60 21.54 -7.52
N SER A 51 -2.60 21.93 -6.73
CA SER A 51 -3.37 23.17 -6.96
C SER A 51 -2.62 24.44 -6.53
N LYS A 52 -1.60 24.30 -5.68
CA LYS A 52 -0.78 25.41 -5.20
C LYS A 52 0.39 25.59 -6.17
N SER A 53 0.68 26.83 -6.56
CA SER A 53 1.84 27.11 -7.39
C SER A 53 3.13 26.87 -6.59
N GLU A 54 4.11 26.23 -7.23
CA GLU A 54 5.44 26.00 -6.64
C GLU A 54 6.20 27.32 -6.41
N THR A 55 5.88 28.34 -7.21
CA THR A 55 6.48 29.67 -7.11
C THR A 55 5.52 30.67 -6.48
N LYS A 56 6.09 31.62 -5.75
CA LYS A 56 5.42 32.82 -5.25
C LYS A 56 4.68 33.52 -6.40
N PRO A 57 3.40 33.91 -6.26
CA PRO A 57 2.63 34.48 -7.36
C PRO A 57 3.23 35.82 -7.81
N PRO A 58 3.40 36.08 -9.11
CA PRO A 58 3.95 37.36 -9.56
C PRO A 58 2.96 38.50 -9.23
N ILE A 59 3.45 39.55 -8.57
CA ILE A 59 2.70 40.78 -8.30
C ILE A 59 3.24 41.88 -9.23
N ASP A 60 2.35 42.55 -9.95
CA ASP A 60 2.69 43.72 -10.76
C ASP A 60 2.73 44.97 -9.86
N PHE A 61 3.92 45.27 -9.30
CA PHE A 61 4.11 46.43 -8.43
C PHE A 61 4.05 47.77 -9.18
N ASP A 62 4.34 47.80 -10.48
CA ASP A 62 4.32 49.02 -11.29
C ASP A 62 2.90 49.56 -11.49
N PHE A 63 1.92 48.66 -11.66
CA PHE A 63 0.51 49.03 -11.68
C PHE A 63 0.08 49.76 -10.39
N TYR A 64 0.56 49.32 -9.23
CA TYR A 64 0.20 49.92 -7.94
C TYR A 64 0.95 51.22 -7.67
N ARG A 65 2.21 51.34 -8.09
CA ARG A 65 2.99 52.59 -8.00
C ARG A 65 2.29 53.77 -8.68
N GLN A 66 1.59 53.52 -9.78
CA GLN A 66 0.89 54.57 -10.55
C GLN A 66 -0.45 54.98 -9.94
N ARG A 67 -1.07 54.12 -9.12
CA ARG A 67 -2.46 54.29 -8.67
C ARG A 67 -2.59 54.71 -7.21
N LEU A 68 -1.52 54.51 -6.43
CA LEU A 68 -1.45 54.90 -5.03
C LEU A 68 -0.82 56.28 -4.87
N SER A 69 -1.35 57.07 -3.95
CA SER A 69 -0.85 58.41 -3.64
C SER A 69 0.57 58.41 -3.05
N ASP A 70 0.96 57.33 -2.38
CA ASP A 70 2.26 57.16 -1.71
C ASP A 70 3.07 56.00 -2.33
N PRO A 71 3.95 56.28 -3.30
CA PRO A 71 4.78 55.27 -3.95
C PRO A 71 5.72 54.52 -3.01
N LYS A 72 6.17 55.18 -1.93
CA LYS A 72 7.09 54.61 -0.91
C LYS A 72 6.51 53.39 -0.20
N PHE A 73 5.19 53.29 -0.10
CA PHE A 73 4.54 52.14 0.51
C PHE A 73 4.66 50.88 -0.37
N VAL A 74 4.61 51.07 -1.70
CA VAL A 74 4.79 49.97 -2.66
C VAL A 74 6.22 49.43 -2.63
N ASP A 75 7.22 50.31 -2.49
CA ASP A 75 8.63 49.91 -2.32
C ASP A 75 8.84 49.04 -1.07
N MET A 76 8.20 49.39 0.04
CA MET A 76 8.29 48.62 1.29
C MET A 76 7.65 47.24 1.15
N LEU A 77 6.48 47.17 0.50
CA LEU A 77 5.78 45.91 0.23
C LEU A 77 6.56 45.02 -0.73
N GLU A 78 7.13 45.57 -1.80
CA GLU A 78 7.96 44.82 -2.75
C GLU A 78 9.16 44.19 -2.02
N LYS A 79 9.83 44.96 -1.16
CA LYS A 79 10.94 44.46 -0.35
C LYS A 79 10.49 43.34 0.60
N GLN A 80 9.43 43.55 1.37
CA GLN A 80 8.91 42.54 2.29
C GLN A 80 8.43 41.29 1.56
N TYR A 81 7.77 41.46 0.42
CA TYR A 81 7.29 40.36 -0.40
C TYR A 81 8.43 39.49 -0.89
N ASN A 82 9.52 40.10 -1.36
CA ASN A 82 10.70 39.38 -1.80
C ASN A 82 11.44 38.68 -0.65
N ASP A 83 11.50 39.30 0.53
CA ASP A 83 12.16 38.73 1.72
C ASP A 83 11.42 37.55 2.38
N VAL A 84 10.11 37.38 2.14
CA VAL A 84 9.33 36.28 2.75
C VAL A 84 9.83 34.93 2.23
N GLN A 85 10.52 34.19 3.10
CA GLN A 85 10.87 32.78 2.92
C GLN A 85 9.88 31.92 3.69
N VAL A 86 9.25 30.96 3.00
CA VAL A 86 8.37 29.98 3.65
C VAL A 86 9.25 28.82 4.11
N PRO A 87 9.39 28.57 5.42
CA PRO A 87 10.17 27.44 5.89
C PRO A 87 9.51 26.13 5.47
N TYR A 88 10.33 25.14 5.16
CA TYR A 88 9.83 23.78 4.90
C TYR A 88 9.30 23.19 6.22
N PRO A 89 8.18 22.42 6.21
CA PRO A 89 7.67 21.80 7.42
C PRO A 89 8.67 20.78 7.98
N GLU A 90 8.86 20.82 9.30
CA GLU A 90 9.65 19.82 10.03
C GLU A 90 8.75 18.68 10.52
N ASP A 91 9.23 17.44 10.48
CA ASP A 91 8.56 16.31 11.11
C ASP A 91 8.79 16.35 12.62
N THR A 92 7.83 16.88 13.37
CA THR A 92 7.90 16.96 14.84
C THR A 92 7.70 15.62 15.52
N GLU A 93 7.05 14.67 14.84
CA GLU A 93 6.66 13.39 15.44
C GLU A 93 7.65 12.26 15.13
N GLY A 94 8.58 12.48 14.19
CA GLY A 94 9.60 11.50 13.80
C GLY A 94 8.95 10.21 13.31
N ILE A 95 7.83 10.31 12.60
CA ILE A 95 7.00 9.16 12.23
C ILE A 95 7.80 8.21 11.35
N GLU A 96 8.61 8.74 10.44
CA GLU A 96 9.47 7.93 9.57
C GLU A 96 10.45 7.08 10.39
N GLN A 97 11.10 7.67 11.39
CA GLN A 97 12.06 6.99 12.26
C GLN A 97 11.38 5.91 13.11
N LYS A 98 10.16 6.19 13.60
CA LYS A 98 9.38 5.21 14.37
C LYS A 98 8.99 4.01 13.50
N ILE A 99 8.57 4.26 12.26
CA ILE A 99 8.23 3.19 11.33
C ILE A 99 9.47 2.35 11.03
N SER A 100 10.60 2.95 10.66
CA SER A 100 11.82 2.19 10.35
C SER A 100 12.31 1.38 11.55
N ALA A 101 12.33 1.97 12.76
CA ALA A 101 12.75 1.28 13.97
C ALA A 101 11.82 0.09 14.31
N ALA A 102 10.51 0.21 14.05
CA ALA A 102 9.58 -0.89 14.24
C ALA A 102 9.86 -2.06 13.29
N TRP A 103 10.15 -1.78 12.02
CA TRP A 103 10.53 -2.81 11.04
C TRP A 103 11.85 -3.51 11.41
N ASP A 104 12.85 -2.75 11.84
CA ASP A 104 14.14 -3.31 12.24
C ASP A 104 14.00 -4.24 13.45
N ALA A 105 13.21 -3.85 14.45
CA ALA A 105 12.93 -4.69 15.61
C ALA A 105 12.17 -5.99 15.25
N GLU A 106 11.25 -5.92 14.29
CA GLU A 106 10.55 -7.11 13.79
C GLU A 106 11.49 -8.04 12.99
N ILE A 107 12.39 -7.48 12.18
CA ILE A 107 13.42 -8.25 11.47
C ILE A 107 14.32 -8.96 12.47
N GLU A 108 14.74 -8.31 13.56
CA GLU A 108 15.54 -8.96 14.60
C GLU A 108 14.80 -10.15 15.21
N GLN A 109 13.51 -10.02 15.53
CA GLN A 109 12.69 -11.14 16.01
C GLN A 109 12.66 -12.31 15.01
N LEU A 110 12.55 -12.01 13.71
CA LEU A 110 12.58 -13.02 12.66
C LEU A 110 13.95 -13.70 12.54
N THR A 111 15.05 -12.98 12.80
CA THR A 111 16.41 -13.56 12.78
C THR A 111 16.72 -14.44 13.99
N MET A 112 16.01 -14.26 15.10
CA MET A 112 16.15 -15.11 16.29
C MET A 112 15.58 -16.53 16.07
N LEU A 113 14.74 -16.71 15.05
CA LEU A 113 14.14 -17.99 14.75
C LEU A 113 15.17 -18.93 14.11
N PRO A 114 15.30 -20.18 14.61
CA PRO A 114 15.98 -21.22 13.86
C PRO A 114 15.39 -21.34 12.45
N ARG A 115 16.23 -21.70 11.49
CA ARG A 115 15.74 -22.08 10.16
C ARG A 115 14.72 -23.20 10.32
N TYR A 116 13.76 -23.24 9.40
CA TYR A 116 12.63 -24.17 9.47
C TYR A 116 13.04 -25.65 9.68
N GLU A 117 14.14 -26.09 9.07
CA GLU A 117 14.64 -27.47 9.17
C GLU A 117 15.20 -27.81 10.57
N ASP A 118 15.65 -26.80 11.31
CA ASP A 118 16.26 -26.93 12.64
C ASP A 118 15.24 -26.63 13.77
N MET A 119 13.98 -26.33 13.41
CA MET A 119 12.90 -26.04 14.37
C MET A 119 12.36 -27.32 15.01
N THR A 120 12.73 -27.58 16.27
CA THR A 120 12.10 -28.65 17.04
C THR A 120 10.75 -28.22 17.60
N GLN A 121 9.90 -29.20 17.94
CA GLN A 121 8.59 -28.94 18.50
C GLN A 121 8.69 -28.06 19.77
N GLU A 122 9.63 -28.37 20.67
CA GLU A 122 9.91 -27.64 21.92
C GLU A 122 10.34 -26.19 21.68
N MET A 123 11.15 -25.95 20.65
CA MET A 123 11.50 -24.59 20.24
C MET A 123 10.27 -23.83 19.74
N LEU A 124 9.35 -24.51 19.06
CA LEU A 124 8.05 -23.93 18.68
C LEU A 124 7.20 -23.56 19.91
N TYR A 125 7.22 -24.39 20.98
CA TYR A 125 6.58 -24.06 22.28
C TYR A 125 7.17 -22.79 22.89
N TYR A 126 8.49 -22.64 22.80
CA TYR A 126 9.21 -21.52 23.41
C TYR A 126 9.02 -20.19 22.66
N TYR A 127 9.17 -20.19 21.33
CA TYR A 127 9.05 -18.98 20.52
C TYR A 127 7.60 -18.58 20.20
N PHE A 128 6.65 -19.55 20.13
CA PHE A 128 5.25 -19.30 19.75
C PHE A 128 4.25 -19.87 20.78
N PRO A 129 4.24 -19.38 22.02
CA PRO A 129 3.37 -19.90 23.08
C PRO A 129 1.86 -19.73 22.78
N GLU A 130 1.49 -18.74 21.96
CA GLU A 130 0.10 -18.49 21.58
C GLU A 130 -0.48 -19.59 20.67
N SER A 131 0.37 -20.32 19.93
CA SER A 131 -0.08 -21.43 19.08
C SER A 131 -0.77 -22.56 19.85
N MET A 132 -0.61 -22.57 21.17
CA MET A 132 -0.92 -23.70 22.07
C MET A 132 -2.12 -23.42 22.95
N ASN A 133 -2.38 -22.13 23.22
CA ASN A 133 -3.60 -21.69 23.87
C ASN A 133 -4.78 -21.53 22.88
N ARG A 134 -4.63 -22.03 21.65
CA ARG A 134 -5.76 -22.18 20.73
C ARG A 134 -6.68 -23.24 21.34
N LYS A 135 -7.84 -22.81 21.86
CA LYS A 135 -8.88 -23.73 22.33
C LYS A 135 -9.10 -24.79 21.26
N SER A 136 -8.84 -26.06 21.60
CA SER A 136 -9.10 -27.17 20.71
C SER A 136 -10.62 -27.19 20.44
N GLU A 137 -11.05 -26.75 19.26
CA GLU A 137 -12.47 -26.78 18.87
C GLU A 137 -12.81 -28.25 18.53
N TYR A 138 -13.00 -29.05 19.59
CA TYR A 138 -13.61 -30.37 19.56
C TYR A 138 -15.13 -30.21 19.82
N PRO A 139 -16.02 -30.94 19.12
CA PRO A 139 -15.72 -31.88 18.03
C PRO A 139 -15.13 -31.14 16.82
N HIS A 140 -14.23 -31.81 16.07
CA HIS A 140 -13.60 -31.30 14.83
C HIS A 140 -14.59 -30.95 13.72
N THR A 141 -15.88 -31.00 13.99
CA THR A 141 -16.90 -30.29 13.25
C THR A 141 -16.88 -28.83 13.65
N VAL A 142 -15.76 -28.14 13.39
CA VAL A 142 -15.87 -26.69 13.17
C VAL A 142 -16.91 -26.58 12.08
N LYS A 143 -18.08 -26.00 12.40
CA LYS A 143 -19.15 -25.81 11.42
C LYS A 143 -18.47 -25.24 10.19
N VAL A 144 -18.52 -25.97 9.07
CA VAL A 144 -17.81 -25.65 7.82
C VAL A 144 -17.98 -24.16 7.45
N ASN A 145 -19.10 -23.59 7.88
CA ASN A 145 -19.47 -22.18 7.81
C ASN A 145 -18.56 -21.16 8.54
N LYS A 146 -17.73 -21.53 9.54
CA LYS A 146 -16.81 -20.57 10.22
C LYS A 146 -15.49 -20.42 9.46
N LEU A 147 -14.87 -21.53 9.04
CA LEU A 147 -13.63 -21.52 8.23
C LEU A 147 -13.87 -21.00 6.80
N GLN A 148 -15.08 -21.25 6.28
CA GLN A 148 -15.50 -20.74 4.97
C GLN A 148 -15.77 -19.22 4.98
N ASN A 149 -15.94 -18.62 6.16
CA ASN A 149 -16.13 -17.18 6.35
C ASN A 149 -14.91 -16.47 6.95
N ASP A 150 -13.82 -17.19 7.21
CA ASP A 150 -12.57 -16.63 7.70
C ASP A 150 -11.85 -15.92 6.53
N PRO A 151 -11.65 -14.58 6.59
CA PRO A 151 -11.10 -13.83 5.46
C PRO A 151 -9.72 -14.34 5.03
N GLY A 152 -8.92 -14.81 5.99
CA GLY A 152 -7.59 -15.35 5.76
C GLY A 152 -7.57 -16.71 5.07
N LEU A 153 -8.65 -17.51 5.11
CA LEU A 153 -8.72 -18.84 4.47
C LEU A 153 -9.36 -18.80 3.08
N LYS A 154 -10.24 -17.83 2.80
CA LYS A 154 -10.84 -17.64 1.46
C LYS A 154 -9.80 -17.43 0.36
N GLN A 155 -8.70 -16.75 0.67
CA GLN A 155 -7.58 -16.51 -0.25
C GLN A 155 -6.75 -17.77 -0.58
N PHE A 156 -6.70 -18.75 0.32
CA PHE A 156 -5.96 -20.01 0.10
C PHE A 156 -6.83 -21.07 -0.60
N MET A 157 -8.16 -20.94 -0.52
CA MET A 157 -9.12 -21.86 -1.14
C MET A 157 -9.42 -21.55 -2.62
N THR A 158 -8.95 -20.42 -3.15
CA THR A 158 -9.07 -20.06 -4.58
C THR A 158 -7.87 -20.48 -5.42
N PHE A 159 -7.04 -21.42 -4.95
CA PHE A 159 -6.07 -22.09 -5.80
C PHE A 159 -6.83 -22.83 -6.92
N LYS A 160 -6.83 -22.24 -8.12
CA LYS A 160 -7.21 -22.92 -9.36
C LYS A 160 -6.39 -24.20 -9.40
N SER A 161 -7.05 -25.35 -9.30
CA SER A 161 -6.38 -26.65 -9.33
C SER A 161 -5.50 -26.69 -10.55
N TRP A 162 -4.19 -26.83 -10.34
CA TRP A 162 -3.26 -27.15 -11.41
C TRP A 162 -3.64 -28.57 -11.85
N ASN A 163 -4.33 -28.70 -12.98
CA ASN A 163 -4.64 -30.00 -13.57
C ASN A 163 -3.31 -30.58 -14.09
N ILE A 164 -2.57 -31.23 -13.19
CA ILE A 164 -1.44 -32.08 -13.56
C ILE A 164 -2.06 -33.28 -14.25
N THR A 165 -2.16 -33.23 -15.57
CA THR A 165 -2.43 -34.41 -16.38
C THR A 165 -1.27 -35.37 -16.15
N LYS A 166 -1.46 -36.40 -15.33
CA LYS A 166 -0.53 -37.53 -15.31
C LYS A 166 -0.55 -38.12 -16.72
N LYS A 167 0.50 -37.89 -17.52
CA LYS A 167 0.69 -38.65 -18.76
C LYS A 167 0.79 -40.11 -18.35
N VAL A 168 -0.27 -40.87 -18.58
CA VAL A 168 -0.28 -42.32 -18.44
C VAL A 168 0.75 -42.84 -19.46
N PRO A 169 1.80 -43.56 -19.04
CA PRO A 169 2.73 -44.15 -19.99
C PRO A 169 1.99 -45.20 -20.84
N PRO A 170 2.29 -45.30 -22.15
CA PRO A 170 1.60 -46.25 -23.03
C PRO A 170 1.83 -47.69 -22.56
N PRO A 171 0.86 -48.60 -22.79
CA PRO A 171 0.95 -49.99 -22.35
C PRO A 171 2.17 -50.66 -22.99
N VAL A 172 2.98 -51.33 -22.16
CA VAL A 172 4.07 -52.20 -22.60
C VAL A 172 3.43 -53.36 -23.37
N GLY A 173 3.63 -53.40 -24.68
CA GLY A 173 3.12 -54.46 -25.54
C GLY A 173 3.68 -55.81 -25.14
N GLU A 174 2.81 -56.81 -25.12
CA GLU A 174 3.17 -58.23 -25.07
C GLU A 174 4.08 -58.55 -26.26
N GLY A 175 5.36 -58.76 -25.96
CA GLY A 175 6.32 -59.34 -26.89
C GLY A 175 6.34 -60.84 -26.69
N GLU A 176 5.73 -61.57 -27.61
CA GLU A 176 5.97 -62.98 -27.84
C GLU A 176 7.48 -63.25 -28.06
N SER A 177 8.01 -64.32 -27.46
CA SER A 177 8.81 -65.37 -28.13
C SER A 177 9.66 -66.18 -27.15
N LYS A 178 9.26 -67.44 -26.92
CA LYS A 178 9.95 -68.67 -27.37
C LYS A 178 9.34 -69.91 -26.74
#